data_AF-E7BDD8-F1
#
_entry.id   AF-E7BDD8-F1
#
_cell.length_a   1.000
_cell.length_b   1.000
_cell.length_c   1.000
_cell.angle_alpha   90.00
_cell.angle_beta   90.00
_cell.angle_gamma   90.00
#
_symmetry.space_group_name_H-M   'P 1'
#
loop_
_entity.id
_entity.type
_entity.pdbx_description
1 polymer ?
#
loop_
_entity_poly.entity_id
_entity_poly.type
_entity_poly.pdbx_seq_one_letter_code
_entity_poly.pdbx_strand_id
1 'polypeptide(L)'
;QAASFSVTFQRAKGYPIDLYYLMDLSYSMVDDLVNVKKLGGDLLRALNGITESGRIGFGSFVDKTVLPFVNTHPEKLRNPCPNKEKECQP
;
A
#
# COMPACT_ATOMS: atom_id res chain seq x y z
N GLN A 1 33.06 -29.33 -21.23
CA GLN A 1 33.23 -30.08 -19.97
C GLN A 1 32.31 -29.44 -18.94
N ALA A 2 31.43 -30.21 -18.30
CA ALA A 2 30.52 -29.66 -17.30
C ALA A 2 31.23 -29.58 -15.94
N ALA A 3 31.17 -28.41 -15.30
CA ALA A 3 31.69 -28.20 -13.96
C ALA A 3 30.52 -28.24 -12.96
N SER A 4 30.72 -28.91 -11.83
CA SER A 4 29.76 -28.97 -10.74
C SER A 4 30.38 -28.35 -9.50
N PHE A 5 29.61 -27.55 -8.79
CA PHE A 5 29.96 -27.03 -7.47
C PHE A 5 28.72 -26.95 -6.59
N SER A 6 28.93 -27.03 -5.28
CA SER A 6 27.90 -27.03 -4.26
C SER A 6 27.71 -25.64 -3.68
N VAL A 7 26.46 -25.24 -3.50
CA VAL A 7 26.06 -24.00 -2.84
C VAL A 7 25.29 -24.35 -1.58
N THR A 8 25.74 -23.81 -0.45
CA THR A 8 25.05 -23.94 0.85
C THR A 8 24.46 -22.59 1.23
N PHE A 9 23.19 -22.58 1.60
CA PHE A 9 22.49 -21.36 2.02
C PHE A 9 22.14 -21.40 3.51
N GLN A 10 22.42 -20.32 4.22
CA GLN A 10 22.00 -20.10 5.60
C GLN A 10 21.44 -18.69 5.74
N ARG A 11 20.17 -18.57 6.13
CA ARG A 11 19.51 -17.27 6.30
C ARG A 11 20.05 -16.55 7.54
N ALA A 12 20.48 -15.30 7.38
CA ALA A 12 20.83 -14.43 8.50
C ALA A 12 19.60 -14.09 9.37
N LYS A 13 19.80 -13.91 10.68
CA LYS A 13 18.75 -13.41 11.60
C LYS A 13 18.87 -11.89 11.73
N GLY A 14 17.75 -11.19 11.89
CA GLY A 14 17.72 -9.75 12.16
C GLY A 14 18.13 -8.86 10.97
N TYR A 15 17.94 -9.33 9.74
CA TYR A 15 18.17 -8.48 8.57
C TYR A 15 17.09 -7.38 8.51
N PRO A 16 17.44 -6.11 8.17
CA PRO A 16 16.45 -5.02 8.09
C PRO A 16 15.29 -5.34 7.14
N ILE A 17 14.10 -4.84 7.46
CA ILE A 17 12.89 -5.03 6.65
C ILE A 17 12.30 -3.67 6.27
N ASP A 18 12.09 -3.49 4.98
CA ASP A 18 11.33 -2.36 4.43
C ASP A 18 9.96 -2.87 3.95
N LEU A 19 8.89 -2.34 4.52
CA LEU A 19 7.51 -2.70 4.16
C LEU A 19 6.82 -1.50 3.48
N TYR A 20 6.44 -1.67 2.22
CA TYR A 20 5.68 -0.66 1.49
C TYR A 20 4.21 -1.09 1.34
N TYR A 21 3.32 -0.36 2.01
CA TYR A 21 1.89 -0.63 1.98
C TYR A 21 1.24 0.17 0.85
N LEU A 22 0.87 -0.52 -0.24
CA LEU A 22 0.18 0.07 -1.39
C LEU A 22 -1.31 -0.24 -1.30
N MET A 23 -2.13 0.78 -1.06
CA MET A 23 -3.56 0.64 -0.76
C MET A 23 -4.45 1.15 -1.91
N ASP A 24 -5.53 0.42 -2.20
CA ASP A 24 -6.62 0.94 -3.02
C ASP A 24 -7.38 2.03 -2.25
N LEU A 25 -7.57 3.21 -2.85
CA LEU A 25 -8.37 4.30 -2.30
C LEU A 25 -9.68 4.51 -3.04
N SER A 26 -10.18 3.49 -3.74
CA SER A 26 -11.54 3.44 -4.26
C SER A 26 -12.57 3.65 -3.13
N TYR A 27 -13.79 4.09 -3.49
CA TYR A 27 -14.79 4.51 -2.51
C TYR A 27 -15.19 3.42 -1.50
N SER A 28 -15.09 2.15 -1.87
CA SER A 28 -15.37 1.03 -0.96
C SER A 28 -14.35 0.91 0.18
N MET A 29 -13.18 1.53 0.06
CA MET A 29 -12.07 1.42 1.01
C MET A 29 -12.05 2.54 2.06
N VAL A 30 -13.12 3.35 2.13
CA VAL A 30 -13.17 4.53 3.02
C VAL A 30 -13.08 4.14 4.50
N ASP A 31 -13.76 3.07 4.90
CA ASP A 31 -13.70 2.53 6.26
C ASP A 31 -12.36 1.84 6.54
N ASP A 32 -11.81 1.12 5.57
CA ASP A 32 -10.46 0.55 5.66
C ASP A 32 -9.39 1.63 5.88
N LEU A 33 -9.49 2.77 5.19
CA LEU A 33 -8.53 3.87 5.33
C LEU A 33 -8.48 4.40 6.75
N VAL A 34 -9.62 4.42 7.46
CA VAL A 34 -9.68 4.83 8.88
C VAL A 34 -8.87 3.88 9.76
N ASN A 35 -8.90 2.59 9.44
CA ASN A 35 -8.15 1.56 10.16
C ASN A 35 -6.65 1.61 9.81
N VAL A 36 -6.31 1.72 8.52
CA VAL A 36 -4.92 1.76 8.05
C VAL A 36 -4.18 3.00 8.58
N LYS A 37 -4.86 4.15 8.70
CA LYS A 37 -4.31 5.35 9.35
C LYS A 37 -3.88 5.11 10.81
N LYS A 38 -4.55 4.20 11.51
CA LYS A 38 -4.22 3.82 12.90
C LYS A 38 -3.19 2.69 12.96
N LEU A 39 -3.04 1.91 11.88
CA LEU A 39 -2.22 0.70 11.82
C LEU A 39 -0.71 0.97 11.74
N GLY A 40 -0.28 2.18 11.35
CA GLY A 40 1.15 2.47 11.14
C GLY A 40 2.04 2.17 12.36
N GLY A 41 1.56 2.48 13.57
CA GLY A 41 2.28 2.18 14.81
C GLY A 41 2.34 0.68 15.12
N ASP A 42 1.24 -0.04 14.89
CA ASP A 42 1.18 -1.50 15.07
C ASP A 42 2.08 -2.24 14.09
N LEU A 43 2.10 -1.81 12.83
CA LEU A 43 2.99 -2.34 11.80
C LEU A 43 4.46 -2.18 12.19
N LEU A 44 4.87 -0.98 12.62
CA LEU A 44 6.24 -0.74 13.02
C LEU A 44 6.63 -1.55 14.26
N ARG A 45 5.72 -1.69 15.23
CA ARG A 45 5.93 -2.57 16.41
C ARG A 45 6.08 -4.04 16.01
N ALA A 46 5.24 -4.53 15.11
CA ALA A 46 5.32 -5.91 14.62
C ALA A 46 6.64 -6.16 13.87
N LEU A 47 7.07 -5.22 13.02
CA LEU A 47 8.36 -5.30 12.32
C LEU A 47 9.55 -5.31 13.29
N ASN A 48 9.51 -4.43 14.30
CA ASN A 48 10.54 -4.35 15.33
C ASN A 48 10.61 -5.62 16.21
N GLY A 49 9.53 -6.40 16.29
CA GLY A 49 9.53 -7.71 16.93
C GLY A 49 10.19 -8.82 16.10
N ILE A 50 10.34 -8.63 14.78
CA ILE A 50 10.96 -9.60 13.86
C ILE A 50 12.43 -9.24 13.61
N THR A 51 12.73 -7.94 13.45
CA THR A 51 14.07 -7.41 13.17
C THR A 51 14.26 -6.07 13.87
N GLU A 52 15.50 -5.71 14.22
CA GLU A 52 15.80 -4.47 14.94
C GLU A 52 15.69 -3.20 14.06
N SER A 53 15.59 -3.37 12.74
CA SER A 53 15.52 -2.26 11.79
C SER A 53 14.36 -2.45 10.81
N GLY A 54 13.19 -1.92 11.18
CA GLY A 54 12.00 -1.85 10.34
C GLY A 54 11.80 -0.46 9.73
N ARG A 55 11.45 -0.39 8.45
CA ARG A 55 10.96 0.84 7.79
C ARG A 55 9.60 0.57 7.17
N ILE A 56 8.73 1.59 7.20
CA ILE A 56 7.41 1.53 6.58
C ILE A 56 7.24 2.68 5.59
N GLY A 57 6.65 2.38 4.44
CA GLY A 57 6.21 3.34 3.44
C GLY A 57 4.74 3.11 3.08
N PHE A 58 4.08 4.15 2.56
CA PHE A 58 2.69 4.09 2.14
C PHE A 58 2.54 4.67 0.73
N GLY A 59 1.70 4.02 -0.07
CA GLY A 59 1.28 4.50 -1.38
C GLY A 59 -0.18 4.16 -1.63
N SER A 60 -0.78 4.85 -2.60
CA SER A 60 -2.17 4.61 -2.98
C SER A 60 -2.37 4.55 -4.48
N PHE A 61 -3.45 3.87 -4.88
CA PHE A 61 -3.90 3.82 -6.27
C PHE A 61 -5.43 3.79 -6.33
N VAL A 62 -5.98 4.15 -7.51
CA VAL A 62 -7.39 3.94 -7.88
C VAL A 62 -7.42 3.33 -9.28
N ASP A 63 -7.46 4.12 -10.34
CA ASP A 63 -7.33 3.68 -11.73
C ASP A 63 -6.83 4.83 -12.62
N LYS A 64 -6.70 4.59 -13.93
CA LYS A 64 -6.38 5.61 -14.93
C LYS A 64 -7.52 6.62 -15.04
N THR A 65 -7.17 7.91 -15.14
CA THR A 65 -8.13 9.02 -15.20
C THR A 65 -8.74 9.26 -16.60
N VAL A 66 -8.98 8.19 -17.36
CA VAL A 66 -9.57 8.23 -18.71
C VAL A 66 -10.81 7.35 -18.82
N LEU A 67 -11.70 7.66 -19.77
CA LEU A 67 -12.83 6.78 -20.08
C LEU A 67 -12.34 5.42 -20.63
N PRO A 68 -13.04 4.30 -20.35
CA PRO A 68 -14.25 4.17 -19.55
C PRO A 68 -13.98 3.90 -18.05
N PHE A 69 -12.74 4.02 -17.58
CA PHE A 69 -12.34 3.68 -16.20
C PHE A 69 -12.87 4.68 -15.17
N VAL A 70 -12.93 5.97 -15.53
CA VAL A 70 -13.53 7.02 -14.70
C VAL A 70 -14.54 7.84 -15.50
N ASN A 71 -15.50 8.44 -14.80
CA ASN A 71 -16.44 9.37 -15.41
C ASN A 71 -15.76 10.75 -15.60
N THR A 72 -15.47 11.12 -16.86
CA THR A 72 -14.78 12.37 -17.20
C THR A 72 -15.69 13.60 -17.23
N HIS A 73 -16.95 13.50 -16.78
CA HIS A 73 -17.80 14.67 -16.59
C HIS A 73 -17.18 15.62 -15.56
N PRO A 74 -17.09 16.95 -15.79
CA PRO A 74 -16.33 17.86 -14.93
C PRO A 74 -16.67 17.81 -13.45
N GLU A 75 -17.94 17.62 -13.09
CA GLU A 75 -18.36 17.44 -11.69
C GLU A 75 -17.84 16.16 -11.06
N LYS A 76 -17.78 15.07 -11.83
CA LYS A 76 -17.33 13.75 -11.38
C LYS A 76 -15.81 13.60 -11.36
N LEU A 77 -15.09 14.38 -12.16
CA LEU A 77 -13.65 14.54 -12.01
C LEU A 77 -13.28 15.32 -10.75
N ARG A 78 -14.13 16.24 -10.27
CA ARG A 78 -13.89 16.98 -9.02
C ARG A 78 -14.28 16.18 -7.78
N ASN A 79 -15.32 15.36 -7.88
CA ASN A 79 -15.76 14.45 -6.82
C ASN A 79 -16.26 13.14 -7.46
N PRO A 80 -15.39 12.10 -7.57
CA PRO A 80 -15.77 10.84 -8.19
C PRO A 80 -16.71 10.01 -7.32
N CYS A 81 -16.79 10.30 -6.02
CA CYS A 81 -17.61 9.57 -5.09
C CYS A 81 -19.12 9.86 -5.26
N PRO A 82 -20.01 8.92 -4.88
CA PRO A 82 -21.45 9.06 -5.08
C PRO A 82 -22.09 10.14 -4.20
N ASN A 83 -21.59 10.35 -2.98
CA ASN A 83 -22.13 11.33 -2.04
C ASN A 83 -21.42 12.69 -2.17
N LYS A 84 -22.17 13.74 -2.55
CA LYS A 84 -21.65 15.11 -2.69
C LYS A 84 -21.16 15.73 -1.37
N GLU A 85 -21.60 15.19 -0.24
CA GLU A 85 -21.29 15.68 1.11
C GLU A 85 -19.98 15.13 1.69
N LYS A 86 -19.40 14.09 1.07
CA LYS A 86 -18.10 13.55 1.49
C LYS A 86 -17.02 14.09 0.58
N GLU A 87 -15.99 14.70 1.19
CA GLU A 87 -14.77 15.09 0.48
C GLU A 87 -14.08 13.83 -0.07
N CYS A 88 -13.95 13.77 -1.39
CA CYS A 88 -13.35 12.65 -2.10
C CYS A 88 -12.43 13.22 -3.17
N GLN A 89 -11.17 12.81 -3.13
CA GLN A 89 -10.13 13.35 -4.00
C GLN A 89 -10.28 12.77 -5.42
N PRO A 90 -9.98 13.57 -6.47
CA PRO A 90 -9.89 13.11 -7.85
C PRO A 90 -8.87 11.99 -8.07
#